data_AF-A0A377FUZ4-F1
#
_entry.id   AF-A0A377FUZ4-F1
#
_cell.length_a   1.000
_cell.length_b   1.000
_cell.length_c   1.000
_cell.angle_alpha   90.00
_cell.angle_beta   90.00
_cell.angle_gamma   90.00
#
_symmetry.space_group_name_H-M   'P 1'
#
loop_
_entity.id
_entity.type
_entity.pdbx_description
1 polymer ?
#
loop_
_entity_poly.entity_id
_entity_poly.type
_entity_poly.pdbx_seq_one_letter_code
_entity_poly.pdbx_strand_id
1 'polypeptide(L)'
;MKNFRAILIVLCIVTITYTIWSYVSYYRPETFLFHVSGGLFVGGMIVFAIGMFSEMGASGLFDGIMYGFKRNRRAKLKEIDPDYEEDEETTLEERAVRKQAARRWIVVGIASILVSYALSFV
;
A
#
# COMPACT_ATOMS: atom_id res chain seq x y z
N MET A 1 2.33 -13.68 -11.25
CA MET A 1 3.66 -13.42 -10.63
C MET A 1 4.15 -11.97 -10.75
N LYS A 2 3.81 -11.19 -11.80
CA LYS A 2 4.25 -9.79 -11.96
C LYS A 2 3.99 -8.90 -10.72
N ASN A 3 2.81 -9.02 -10.08
CA ASN A 3 2.45 -8.16 -8.94
C ASN A 3 3.28 -8.46 -7.67
N PHE A 4 3.66 -9.72 -7.44
CA PHE A 4 4.52 -10.07 -6.30
C PHE A 4 5.94 -9.53 -6.48
N ARG A 5 6.43 -9.46 -7.72
CA ARG A 5 7.75 -8.89 -8.00
C ARG A 5 7.87 -7.45 -7.52
N ALA A 6 6.85 -6.63 -7.75
CA ALA A 6 6.85 -5.24 -7.29
C ALA A 6 6.86 -5.14 -5.76
N ILE A 7 6.04 -5.94 -5.08
CA ILE A 7 5.99 -5.99 -3.60
C ILE A 7 7.36 -6.35 -3.04
N LEU A 8 7.99 -7.41 -3.57
CA LEU A 8 9.29 -7.88 -3.12
C LEU A 8 10.41 -6.87 -3.41
N ILE A 9 10.36 -6.16 -4.54
CA ILE A 9 11.32 -5.10 -4.85
C ILE A 9 11.21 -3.96 -3.84
N VAL A 10 10.00 -3.47 -3.57
CA VAL A 10 9.79 -2.39 -2.59
C VAL A 10 10.26 -2.84 -1.21
N LEU A 11 9.87 -4.04 -0.78
CA LEU A 11 10.27 -4.61 0.50
C LEU A 11 11.80 -4.71 0.62
N CYS A 12 12.46 -5.24 -0.41
CA CYS A 12 13.91 -5.43 -0.45
C CYS A 12 14.67 -4.09 -0.40
N ILE A 13 14.28 -3.12 -1.23
CA ILE A 13 14.92 -1.80 -1.28
C ILE A 13 14.81 -1.11 0.08
N VAL A 14 13.61 -1.08 0.66
CA VAL A 14 13.39 -0.43 1.96
C VAL A 14 14.18 -1.15 3.06
N THR A 15 14.14 -2.48 3.07
CA THR A 15 14.86 -3.29 4.06
C THR A 15 16.36 -3.03 4.00
N ILE A 16 16.97 -3.10 2.80
CA ILE A 16 18.40 -2.87 2.60
C ILE A 16 18.77 -1.43 2.99
N THR A 17 18.01 -0.44 2.53
CA THR A 17 18.29 0.98 2.79
C THR A 17 18.25 1.26 4.29
N TYR A 18 17.22 0.77 4.97
CA TYR A 18 17.09 0.93 6.42
C TYR A 18 18.18 0.16 7.17
N THR A 19 18.51 -1.06 6.74
CA THR A 19 19.54 -1.88 7.39
C THR A 19 20.90 -1.19 7.31
N ILE A 20 21.29 -0.69 6.13
CA ILE A 20 22.57 0.04 5.94
C ILE A 20 22.57 1.30 6.81
N TRP A 21 21.50 2.08 6.76
CA TRP A 21 21.39 3.30 7.55
C TRP A 21 21.47 3.01 9.06
N SER A 22 20.72 2.02 9.53
CA SER A 22 20.69 1.59 10.91
C SER A 22 22.06 1.09 11.37
N TYR A 23 22.70 0.21 10.58
CA TYR A 23 24.02 -0.35 10.88
C TYR A 23 25.11 0.71 11.01
N VAL A 24 25.07 1.75 10.16
CA VAL A 24 26.06 2.86 10.20
C VAL A 24 25.75 3.87 11.31
N SER A 25 24.46 4.08 11.62
CA SER A 25 24.03 5.14 12.55
C SER A 25 23.91 4.66 14.00
N TYR A 26 23.84 3.35 14.24
CA TYR A 26 23.79 2.80 15.58
C TYR A 26 25.18 2.77 16.21
N TYR A 27 25.31 3.42 17.37
CA TYR A 27 26.55 3.43 18.14
C TYR A 27 26.74 2.20 19.03
N ARG A 28 25.71 1.35 19.18
CA ARG A 28 25.78 0.12 19.96
C ARG A 28 26.12 -1.07 19.07
N PRO A 29 26.98 -2.00 19.53
CA PRO A 29 27.29 -3.21 18.80
C PRO A 29 26.14 -4.22 18.91
N GLU A 30 25.07 -3.97 18.17
CA GLU A 30 24.02 -4.96 17.96
C GLU A 30 24.40 -5.90 16.82
N THR A 31 23.76 -7.07 16.75
CA THR A 31 24.04 -8.04 15.69
C THR A 31 23.56 -7.52 14.33
N PHE A 32 24.18 -7.98 13.24
CA PHE A 32 23.69 -7.65 11.90
C PHE A 32 22.21 -8.07 11.71
N LEU A 33 21.81 -9.20 12.30
CA LEU A 33 20.43 -9.69 12.26
C LEU A 33 19.45 -8.74 12.95
N PHE A 34 19.84 -8.05 14.01
CA PHE A 34 19.03 -7.01 14.64
C PHE A 34 18.73 -5.85 13.67
N HIS A 35 19.72 -5.38 12.92
CA HIS A 35 19.51 -4.32 11.93
C HIS A 35 18.64 -4.79 10.76
N VAL A 36 18.83 -6.03 10.30
CA VAL A 36 18.00 -6.65 9.26
C VAL A 36 16.56 -6.79 9.74
N SER A 37 16.33 -7.20 10.99
CA SER A 37 14.98 -7.33 11.56
C SER A 37 14.29 -5.97 11.62
N GLY A 38 15.00 -4.90 12.01
CA GLY A 38 14.50 -3.52 11.95
C GLY A 38 14.15 -3.08 10.53
N GLY A 39 15.00 -3.37 9.54
CA GLY A 39 14.72 -3.06 8.14
C GLY A 39 13.49 -3.80 7.61
N LEU A 40 13.36 -5.07 7.96
CA LEU A 40 12.23 -5.91 7.58
C LEU A 40 10.92 -5.47 8.25
N PHE A 41 11.00 -4.93 9.47
CA PHE A 41 9.87 -4.31 10.16
C PHE A 41 9.38 -3.09 9.40
N VAL A 42 10.28 -2.14 9.12
CA VAL A 42 9.95 -0.88 8.44
C VAL A 42 9.45 -1.14 7.02
N GLY A 43 10.12 -2.03 6.29
CA GLY A 43 9.68 -2.48 4.97
C GLY A 43 8.29 -3.12 5.01
N GLY A 44 8.06 -4.00 5.98
CA GLY A 44 6.76 -4.64 6.21
C GLY A 44 5.65 -3.63 6.49
N MET A 45 5.92 -2.63 7.33
CA MET A 45 4.97 -1.54 7.65
C MET A 45 4.60 -0.71 6.42
N ILE A 46 5.57 -0.35 5.58
CA ILE A 46 5.31 0.41 4.35
C ILE A 46 4.46 -0.42 3.37
N VAL A 47 4.83 -1.69 3.15
CA VAL A 47 4.08 -2.59 2.28
C VAL A 47 2.66 -2.81 2.79
N PHE A 48 2.49 -2.98 4.10
CA PHE A 48 1.18 -3.07 4.75
C PHE A 48 0.35 -1.80 4.54
N ALA A 49 0.94 -0.62 4.77
CA ALA A 49 0.26 0.66 4.59
C ALA A 49 -0.22 0.86 3.15
N ILE A 50 0.63 0.58 2.15
CA ILE A 50 0.26 0.63 0.72
C ILE A 50 -0.94 -0.28 0.45
N GLY A 51 -0.91 -1.49 1.00
CA GLY A 51 -2.01 -2.44 0.88
C GLY A 51 -3.32 -1.93 1.48
N MET A 52 -3.28 -1.39 2.71
CA MET A 52 -4.44 -0.83 3.40
C MET A 52 -5.04 0.35 2.63
N PHE A 53 -4.23 1.32 2.21
CA PHE A 53 -4.71 2.46 1.41
C PHE A 53 -5.32 2.01 0.07
N SER A 54 -4.71 1.00 -0.58
CA SER A 54 -5.25 0.43 -1.81
C SER A 54 -6.58 -0.29 -1.59
N GLU A 55 -6.74 -1.01 -0.47
CA GLU A 55 -8.00 -1.68 -0.13
C GLU A 55 -9.11 -0.68 0.22
N MET A 56 -8.80 0.39 0.96
CA MET A 56 -9.72 1.49 1.25
C MET A 56 -10.16 2.22 -0.03
N GLY A 57 -9.23 2.43 -0.97
CA GLY A 57 -9.52 2.95 -2.30
C GLY A 57 -10.50 2.06 -3.06
N ALA A 58 -10.23 0.76 -3.09
CA ALA A 58 -11.05 -0.21 -3.81
C ALA A 58 -12.38 -0.54 -3.12
N SER A 59 -12.53 -0.25 -1.82
CA SER A 59 -13.80 -0.42 -1.09
C SER A 59 -14.79 0.71 -1.31
N GLY A 60 -14.41 1.77 -2.01
CA GLY A 60 -15.27 2.94 -2.23
C GLY A 60 -15.34 3.87 -1.03
N LEU A 61 -14.39 3.80 -0.09
CA LEU A 61 -14.35 4.72 1.05
C LEU A 61 -14.23 6.18 0.59
N PHE A 62 -13.54 6.41 -0.53
CA PHE A 62 -13.45 7.72 -1.14
C PHE A 62 -14.63 8.07 -2.04
N ASP A 63 -15.52 7.13 -2.37
CA ASP A 63 -16.65 7.40 -3.28
C ASP A 63 -17.62 8.40 -2.66
N GLY A 64 -17.88 8.33 -1.35
CA GLY A 64 -18.74 9.29 -0.67
C GLY A 64 -18.20 10.72 -0.72
N ILE A 65 -16.89 10.89 -0.60
CA ILE A 65 -16.21 12.19 -0.75
C ILE A 65 -16.27 12.64 -2.22
N MET A 66 -15.96 11.73 -3.14
CA MET A 66 -15.91 12.03 -4.57
C MET A 66 -17.29 12.32 -5.16
N TYR A 67 -18.35 11.75 -4.59
CA TYR A 67 -19.72 11.97 -5.01
C TYR A 67 -20.13 13.44 -4.91
N GLY A 68 -19.75 14.14 -3.84
CA GLY A 68 -20.01 15.57 -3.68
C GLY A 68 -19.31 16.42 -4.75
N PHE A 69 -18.05 16.12 -5.03
CA PHE A 69 -17.27 16.80 -6.08
C PHE A 69 -17.82 16.49 -7.49
N LYS A 70 -18.12 15.22 -7.77
CA LYS A 70 -18.71 14.79 -9.05
C LYS A 70 -20.08 15.42 -9.27
N ARG A 71 -20.91 15.53 -8.24
CA ARG A 71 -22.23 16.20 -8.33
C ARG A 71 -22.09 17.67 -8.71
N ASN A 72 -21.18 18.40 -8.06
CA ASN A 72 -20.93 19.81 -8.39
C ASN A 72 -20.35 19.98 -9.80
N ARG A 73 -19.45 19.09 -10.20
CA ARG A 73 -18.87 19.05 -11.55
C ARG A 73 -19.93 18.75 -12.62
N ARG A 74 -20.79 17.75 -12.40
CA ARG A 74 -21.90 17.39 -13.30
C ARG A 74 -22.88 18.55 -13.46
N ALA A 75 -23.22 19.26 -12.38
CA ALA A 75 -24.09 20.43 -12.46
C ALA A 75 -23.50 21.49 -13.40
N LYS A 76 -22.22 21.81 -13.24
CA LYS A 76 -21.51 22.76 -14.12
C LYS A 76 -21.36 22.28 -15.56
N LEU A 77 -21.13 20.99 -15.79
CA LEU A 77 -21.00 20.45 -17.15
C LEU A 77 -22.33 20.40 -17.88
N LYS A 78 -23.43 20.09 -17.17
CA LYS A 78 -24.79 20.12 -17.74
C LYS A 78 -25.30 21.53 -18.07
N GLU A 79 -24.76 22.56 -17.43
CA GLU A 79 -25.01 23.95 -17.83
C GLU A 79 -24.43 24.28 -19.22
N ILE A 80 -23.33 23.60 -19.60
CA ILE A 80 -22.62 23.84 -20.86
C ILE A 80 -23.11 22.88 -21.96
N ASP A 81 -23.35 21.62 -21.60
CA ASP A 81 -23.84 20.57 -22.49
C ASP A 81 -24.96 19.77 -21.78
N PRO A 82 -26.23 20.01 -22.13
CA PRO A 82 -27.37 19.37 -21.47
C PRO A 82 -27.43 17.85 -21.70
N ASP A 83 -26.77 17.34 -22.74
CA ASP A 83 -26.74 15.91 -23.07
C ASP A 83 -25.51 15.19 -22.47
N TYR A 84 -24.74 15.87 -21.62
CA TYR A 84 -23.58 15.26 -20.96
C TYR A 84 -23.98 14.07 -20.04
N GLU A 85 -23.57 12.87 -20.44
CA GLU A 85 -23.54 11.67 -19.61
C GLU A 85 -22.10 11.32 -19.22
N GLU A 86 -21.85 11.09 -17.93
CA GLU A 86 -20.53 10.65 -17.44
C GLU A 86 -20.45 9.13 -17.53
N ASP A 87 -19.36 8.61 -18.09
CA ASP A 87 -19.10 7.17 -18.26
C ASP A 87 -19.31 6.36 -16.96
N GLU A 88 -19.71 5.10 -17.16
CA GLU A 88 -20.10 4.14 -16.13
C GLU A 88 -19.15 4.12 -14.92
N GLU A 89 -19.74 4.12 -13.72
CA GLU A 89 -18.99 3.91 -12.48
C GLU A 89 -18.23 2.59 -12.55
N THR A 90 -16.99 2.58 -12.04
CA THR A 90 -16.17 1.35 -11.91
C THR A 90 -17.02 0.20 -11.40
N THR A 91 -17.13 -0.86 -12.21
CA THR A 91 -17.98 -2.01 -11.91
C THR A 91 -17.54 -2.70 -10.63
N LEU A 92 -18.48 -3.41 -9.98
CA LEU A 92 -18.18 -4.18 -8.76
C LEU A 92 -17.07 -5.21 -9.00
N GLU A 93 -16.97 -5.74 -10.21
CA GLU A 93 -15.95 -6.71 -10.61
C GLU A 93 -14.54 -6.09 -10.65
N GLU A 94 -14.39 -4.89 -11.22
CA GLU A 94 -13.11 -4.17 -11.18
C GLU A 94 -12.67 -3.86 -9.75
N ARG A 95 -13.61 -3.49 -8.88
CA ARG A 95 -13.33 -3.23 -7.46
C ARG A 95 -12.87 -4.50 -6.76
N ALA A 96 -13.49 -5.66 -7.05
CA ALA A 96 -13.08 -6.94 -6.49
C ALA A 96 -11.64 -7.32 -6.89
N VAL A 97 -11.27 -7.12 -8.16
CA VAL A 97 -9.89 -7.37 -8.65
C VAL A 97 -8.90 -6.45 -7.95
N ARG A 98 -9.22 -5.16 -7.80
CA ARG A 98 -8.37 -4.19 -7.09
C ARG A 98 -8.20 -4.55 -5.61
N LYS A 99 -9.28 -4.96 -4.92
CA LYS A 99 -9.22 -5.46 -3.54
C LYS A 99 -8.32 -6.69 -3.42
N GLN A 100 -8.45 -7.66 -4.33
CA GLN A 100 -7.61 -8.85 -4.31
C GLN A 100 -6.12 -8.50 -4.51
N ALA A 101 -5.83 -7.54 -5.39
CA ALA A 101 -4.46 -7.04 -5.56
C ALA A 101 -3.94 -6.38 -4.28
N ALA A 102 -4.74 -5.52 -3.62
CA ALA A 102 -4.39 -4.85 -2.36
C ALA A 102 -4.12 -5.84 -1.23
N ARG A 103 -4.94 -6.89 -1.09
CA ARG A 103 -4.75 -7.94 -0.07
C ARG A 103 -3.39 -8.62 -0.13
N ARG A 104 -2.79 -8.76 -1.32
CA ARG A 104 -1.44 -9.35 -1.46
C ARG A 104 -0.39 -8.48 -0.78
N TRP A 105 -0.48 -7.15 -0.90
CA TRP A 105 0.40 -6.22 -0.19
C TRP A 105 0.22 -6.36 1.32
N ILE A 106 -1.03 -6.40 1.79
CA ILE A 106 -1.35 -6.53 3.22
C ILE A 106 -0.74 -7.82 3.80
N VAL A 107 -0.98 -8.96 3.15
CA VAL A 107 -0.49 -10.27 3.62
C VAL A 107 1.05 -10.30 3.66
N VAL A 108 1.72 -9.79 2.63
CA VAL A 108 3.19 -9.74 2.61
C VAL A 108 3.72 -8.79 3.68
N GLY A 109 3.07 -7.64 3.89
CA GLY A 109 3.44 -6.69 4.94
C GLY A 109 3.32 -7.33 6.34
N ILE A 110 2.19 -7.99 6.64
CA ILE A 110 1.98 -8.70 7.89
C ILE A 110 3.01 -9.81 8.07
N ALA A 111 3.22 -10.65 7.06
CA ALA A 111 4.21 -11.72 7.12
C ALA A 111 5.62 -11.18 7.40
N SER A 112 6.01 -10.08 6.75
CA SER A 112 7.28 -9.40 6.96
C SER A 112 7.44 -8.90 8.41
N ILE A 113 6.39 -8.31 8.98
CA ILE A 113 6.39 -7.83 10.37
C ILE A 113 6.55 -9.01 11.35
N LEU A 114 5.82 -10.12 11.12
CA LEU A 114 5.93 -11.31 11.96
C LEU A 114 7.31 -11.95 11.88
N VAL A 115 7.90 -12.05 10.68
CA VAL A 115 9.25 -12.56 10.49
C VAL A 115 10.28 -11.64 11.12
N SER A 116 10.12 -10.33 11.00
CA SER A 116 10.97 -9.35 11.66
C SER A 116 10.95 -9.54 13.19
N TYR A 117 9.76 -9.69 13.78
CA TYR A 117 9.63 -9.96 15.20
C TYR A 117 10.35 -11.26 15.59
N ALA A 118 10.16 -12.34 14.85
CA ALA A 118 10.86 -13.61 15.10
C ALA A 118 12.39 -13.47 15.02
N LEU A 119 12.90 -12.71 14.05
CA LEU A 119 14.34 -12.43 13.90
C LEU A 119 14.90 -11.54 15.00
N SER A 120 14.06 -10.72 15.67
CA SER A 120 14.51 -9.86 16.76
C SER A 120 14.88 -10.62 18.04
N PHE A 121 14.50 -11.91 18.16
CA PHE A 121 14.85 -12.77 19.30
C PHE A 121 16.10 -13.63 19.08
N VAL A 122 16.72 -13.53 17.89
CA VAL A 122 17.91 -14.29 17.49
C VAL A 122 19.13 -13.37 17.54
#